data_AF-A0A6N8F0P6-F1
#
_entry.id   AF-A0A6N8F0P6-F1
#
_cell.length_a   1.000
_cell.length_b   1.000
_cell.length_c   1.000
_cell.angle_alpha   90.00
_cell.angle_beta   90.00
_cell.angle_gamma   90.00
#
_symmetry.space_group_name_H-M   'P 1'
#
loop_
_entity.id
_entity.type
_entity.pdbx_description
1 polymer ?
#
loop_
_entity_poly.entity_id
_entity_poly.type
_entity_poly.pdbx_seq_one_letter_code
_entity_poly.pdbx_strand_id
1 'polypeptide(L)'
;MISRLSEIPASLLEGLKDNGVKIKLVNGKITDEPELAQYKGITPRGWEKTGLTWDDVPGVSMNVVIVRIGYSNKGKGHNGQNLELHETFHAIDRVVLNNISSSLEFTEIWKKEANNDYSGDGYLSAYSNEYFAETSTLYFYSEETKKHLKEHMPLTYEFLDKLYANWK
;
A
#
# COMPACT_ATOMS: atom_id res chain seq x y z
N MET A 1 12.13 7.67 -4.47
CA MET A 1 11.19 6.64 -4.93
C MET A 1 11.92 5.33 -5.13
N ILE A 2 12.76 5.18 -6.16
CA ILE A 2 13.50 3.92 -6.41
C ILE A 2 14.30 3.46 -5.18
N SER A 3 15.03 4.37 -4.52
CA SER A 3 15.79 4.04 -3.31
C SER A 3 14.94 3.57 -2.12
N ARG A 4 13.65 3.93 -2.08
CA ARG A 4 12.72 3.44 -1.04
C ARG A 4 12.14 2.09 -1.44
N LEU A 5 11.80 1.92 -2.73
CA LEU A 5 11.38 0.63 -3.26
C LEU A 5 12.47 -0.44 -3.11
N SER A 6 13.75 -0.06 -3.14
CA SER A 6 14.87 -0.99 -2.91
C SER A 6 15.02 -1.47 -1.47
N GLU A 7 14.28 -0.89 -0.51
CA GLU A 7 14.20 -1.42 0.86
C GLU A 7 13.31 -2.68 0.93
N ILE A 8 12.46 -2.91 -0.08
CA ILE A 8 11.67 -4.14 -0.20
C ILE A 8 12.62 -5.29 -0.55
N PRO A 9 12.49 -6.48 0.09
CA PRO A 9 13.33 -7.62 -0.20
C PRO A 9 13.31 -8.00 -1.69
N ALA A 10 14.49 -8.31 -2.23
CA ALA A 10 14.67 -8.53 -3.67
C ALA A 10 13.79 -9.68 -4.20
N SER A 11 13.59 -10.73 -3.40
CA SER A 11 12.75 -11.88 -3.76
C SER A 11 11.27 -11.50 -3.94
N LEU A 12 10.74 -10.54 -3.18
CA LEU A 12 9.39 -10.02 -3.36
C LEU A 12 9.28 -9.18 -4.64
N LEU A 13 10.28 -8.35 -4.91
CA LEU A 13 10.37 -7.57 -6.15
C LEU A 13 10.49 -8.48 -7.38
N GLU A 14 11.24 -9.58 -7.27
CA GLU A 14 11.32 -10.61 -8.29
C GLU A 14 9.98 -11.32 -8.48
N GLY A 15 9.27 -11.64 -7.40
CA GLY A 15 7.92 -12.19 -7.47
C GLY A 15 6.94 -11.28 -8.23
N LEU A 16 7.04 -9.95 -8.06
CA LEU A 16 6.25 -9.01 -8.87
C LEU A 16 6.60 -9.08 -10.36
N LYS A 17 7.90 -9.10 -10.67
CA LYS A 17 8.42 -9.18 -12.03
C LYS A 17 7.98 -10.49 -12.71
N ASP A 18 8.07 -11.61 -12.03
CA ASP A 18 7.71 -12.94 -12.54
C ASP A 18 6.19 -13.05 -12.79
N ASN A 19 5.39 -12.33 -12.00
CA ASN A 19 3.95 -12.17 -12.24
C ASN A 19 3.61 -11.06 -13.26
N GLY A 20 4.61 -10.48 -13.93
CA GLY A 20 4.41 -9.48 -14.98
C GLY A 20 3.95 -8.11 -14.49
N VAL A 21 4.02 -7.84 -13.18
CA VAL A 21 3.64 -6.53 -12.61
C VAL A 21 4.72 -5.50 -12.91
N LYS A 22 4.28 -4.32 -13.37
CA LYS A 22 5.15 -3.16 -13.60
C LYS A 22 4.86 -2.08 -12.58
N ILE A 23 5.92 -1.43 -12.09
CA ILE A 23 5.82 -0.20 -11.29
C ILE A 23 6.16 0.98 -12.20
N LYS A 24 5.15 1.77 -12.56
CA LYS A 24 5.26 2.98 -13.40
C LYS A 24 5.35 4.21 -12.53
N LEU A 25 6.44 4.97 -12.67
CA LEU A 25 6.59 6.29 -12.07
C LEU A 25 6.22 7.35 -13.11
N VAL A 26 5.19 8.15 -12.85
CA VAL A 26 4.61 9.07 -13.83
C VAL A 26 4.64 10.51 -13.35
N ASN A 27 4.79 11.48 -14.25
CA ASN A 27 4.75 12.91 -13.91
C ASN A 27 3.32 13.50 -13.98
N GLY A 28 2.42 12.85 -14.73
CA GLY A 28 1.05 13.31 -14.98
C GLY A 28 0.02 12.73 -14.01
N LYS A 29 -1.26 12.80 -14.38
CA LYS A 29 -2.34 12.10 -13.66
C LYS A 29 -2.23 10.61 -13.95
N ILE A 30 -2.67 9.76 -13.03
CA ILE A 30 -2.71 8.32 -13.30
C ILE A 30 -3.67 7.98 -14.44
N THR A 31 -4.73 8.79 -14.63
CA THR A 31 -5.72 8.63 -15.71
C THR A 31 -5.22 9.10 -17.08
N ASP A 32 -4.01 9.65 -17.19
CA ASP A 32 -3.36 9.88 -18.49
C ASP A 32 -2.65 8.62 -19.00
N GLU A 33 -2.44 7.62 -18.16
CA GLU A 33 -1.89 6.32 -18.57
C GLU A 33 -2.98 5.46 -19.26
N PRO A 34 -2.64 4.72 -20.33
CA PRO A 34 -3.62 3.95 -21.10
C PRO A 34 -4.43 2.96 -20.27
N GLU A 35 -3.83 2.36 -19.24
CA GLU A 35 -4.49 1.39 -18.36
C GLU A 35 -5.62 2.00 -17.53
N LEU A 36 -5.54 3.30 -17.22
CA LEU A 36 -6.46 4.01 -16.34
C LEU A 36 -7.26 5.10 -17.06
N ALA A 37 -7.07 5.28 -18.37
CA ALA A 37 -7.75 6.32 -19.17
C ALA A 37 -9.28 6.24 -19.10
N GLN A 38 -9.84 5.04 -18.93
CA GLN A 38 -11.29 4.83 -18.76
C GLN A 38 -11.86 5.51 -17.50
N TYR A 39 -11.02 5.85 -16.52
CA TYR A 39 -11.42 6.49 -15.27
C TYR A 39 -11.30 8.01 -15.30
N LYS A 40 -10.90 8.61 -16.42
CA LYS A 40 -10.71 10.05 -16.54
C LYS A 40 -11.98 10.82 -16.20
N GLY A 41 -11.90 11.72 -15.22
CA GLY A 41 -13.03 12.49 -14.71
C GLY A 41 -14.12 11.68 -13.98
N ILE A 42 -13.91 10.39 -13.73
CA ILE A 42 -14.85 9.54 -12.97
C ILE A 42 -14.60 9.72 -11.47
N THR A 43 -15.67 9.93 -10.69
CA THR A 43 -15.60 9.95 -9.23
C THR A 43 -15.49 8.52 -8.68
N PRO A 44 -14.46 8.19 -7.87
CA PRO A 44 -14.37 6.90 -7.19
C PRO A 44 -15.58 6.67 -6.26
N ARG A 45 -15.95 5.41 -6.07
CA ARG A 45 -16.99 5.05 -5.09
C ARG A 45 -16.57 5.53 -3.69
N GLY A 46 -17.48 6.18 -2.98
CA GLY A 46 -17.22 6.75 -1.64
C GLY A 46 -16.65 8.17 -1.66
N TRP A 47 -16.35 8.72 -2.84
CA TRP A 47 -15.87 10.10 -3.01
C TRP A 47 -16.98 11.03 -3.51
N GLU A 48 -18.23 10.57 -3.51
CA GLU A 48 -19.36 11.38 -3.91
C GLU A 48 -19.40 12.67 -3.07
N LYS A 49 -19.65 13.82 -3.72
CA LYS A 49 -19.71 15.17 -3.12
C LYS A 49 -18.38 15.79 -2.71
N THR A 50 -17.24 15.10 -2.88
CA THR A 50 -15.92 15.71 -2.66
C THR A 50 -15.51 16.66 -3.81
N GLY A 51 -16.09 16.48 -5.00
CA GLY A 51 -15.67 17.17 -6.23
C GLY A 51 -14.41 16.58 -6.85
N LEU A 52 -13.81 15.56 -6.23
CA LEU A 52 -12.61 14.88 -6.69
C LEU A 52 -12.94 13.68 -7.59
N THR A 53 -11.98 13.29 -8.40
CA THR A 53 -12.08 12.20 -9.37
C THR A 53 -10.83 11.31 -9.33
N TRP A 54 -10.81 10.22 -10.10
CA TRP A 54 -9.62 9.41 -10.30
C TRP A 54 -8.42 10.20 -10.85
N ASP A 55 -8.64 11.36 -11.47
CA ASP A 55 -7.58 12.27 -11.88
C ASP A 55 -6.77 12.84 -10.71
N ASP A 56 -7.38 12.89 -9.52
CA ASP A 56 -6.80 13.46 -8.29
C ASP A 56 -6.08 12.40 -7.46
N VAL A 57 -6.32 11.11 -7.74
CA VAL A 57 -5.69 9.99 -7.04
C VAL A 57 -4.20 9.90 -7.44
N PRO A 58 -3.27 9.89 -6.46
CA PRO A 58 -1.85 9.98 -6.79
C PRO A 58 -1.17 8.64 -7.05
N GLY A 59 -1.78 7.52 -6.67
CA GLY A 59 -1.26 6.19 -6.90
C GLY A 59 -2.35 5.13 -6.93
N VAL A 60 -2.08 4.01 -7.58
CA VAL A 60 -3.01 2.88 -7.65
C VAL A 60 -2.26 1.57 -7.84
N SER A 61 -2.81 0.51 -7.24
CA SER A 61 -2.37 -0.87 -7.42
C SER A 61 -3.46 -1.74 -8.04
N MET A 62 -3.37 -1.94 -9.36
CA MET A 62 -4.18 -2.92 -10.12
C MET A 62 -3.21 -3.93 -10.75
N ASN A 63 -3.46 -4.43 -11.97
CA ASN A 63 -2.50 -5.25 -12.72
C ASN A 63 -1.16 -4.52 -13.01
N VAL A 64 -1.13 -3.21 -12.77
CA VAL A 64 0.04 -2.33 -12.80
C VAL A 64 0.02 -1.50 -11.52
N VAL A 65 1.20 -1.15 -11.01
CA VAL A 65 1.37 -0.15 -9.97
C VAL A 65 1.72 1.17 -10.66
N ILE A 66 0.92 2.21 -10.48
CA ILE A 66 1.19 3.55 -11.04
C ILE A 66 1.30 4.53 -9.90
N VAL A 67 2.39 5.28 -9.86
CA VAL A 67 2.66 6.24 -8.78
C VAL A 67 3.15 7.55 -9.34
N ARG A 68 2.56 8.66 -8.88
CA ARG A 68 2.96 10.01 -9.30
C ARG A 68 4.26 10.45 -8.63
N ILE A 69 5.21 10.90 -9.44
CA ILE A 69 6.47 11.49 -8.99
C ILE A 69 6.18 12.78 -8.23
N GLY A 70 6.75 12.92 -7.03
CA GLY A 70 6.55 14.08 -6.15
C GLY A 70 5.39 13.95 -5.15
N TYR A 71 4.63 12.86 -5.21
CA TYR A 71 3.47 12.60 -4.35
C TYR A 71 3.74 11.54 -3.28
N SER A 72 5.00 11.17 -3.04
CA SER A 72 5.38 10.11 -2.10
C SER A 72 4.94 10.29 -0.66
N ASN A 73 4.84 11.53 -0.18
CA ASN A 73 4.69 11.82 1.24
C ASN A 73 3.22 12.00 1.62
N LYS A 74 2.85 11.52 2.81
CA LYS A 74 1.56 11.80 3.45
C LYS A 74 1.13 13.26 3.29
N GLY A 75 -0.14 13.46 2.94
CA GLY A 75 -0.72 14.79 2.70
C GLY A 75 -0.55 15.30 1.26
N LYS A 76 0.14 14.57 0.38
CA LYS A 76 0.18 14.84 -1.06
C LYS A 76 -0.94 14.09 -1.78
N GLY A 77 -2.20 14.35 -1.42
CA GLY A 77 -3.37 13.72 -2.05
C GLY A 77 -3.66 12.28 -1.61
N HIS A 78 -2.91 11.74 -0.65
CA HIS A 78 -3.18 10.49 0.05
C HIS A 78 -2.77 10.63 1.53
N ASN A 79 -3.24 9.73 2.39
CA ASN A 79 -2.98 9.80 3.83
C ASN A 79 -2.02 8.71 4.36
N GLY A 80 -1.55 7.82 3.49
CA GLY A 80 -0.55 6.80 3.83
C GLY A 80 0.86 7.37 4.02
N GLN A 81 1.70 6.65 4.73
CA GLN A 81 3.06 7.02 5.11
C GLN A 81 3.96 7.25 3.89
N ASN A 82 3.91 6.33 2.93
CA ASN A 82 4.64 6.44 1.67
C ASN A 82 3.88 5.82 0.51
N LEU A 83 3.61 6.63 -0.52
CA LEU A 83 2.76 6.22 -1.64
C LEU A 83 3.31 5.02 -2.40
N GLU A 84 4.57 5.08 -2.86
CA GLU A 84 5.10 4.02 -3.72
C GLU A 84 5.27 2.69 -2.98
N LEU A 85 5.59 2.70 -1.69
CA LEU A 85 5.62 1.48 -0.88
C LEU A 85 4.21 0.92 -0.70
N HIS A 86 3.24 1.76 -0.32
CA HIS A 86 1.85 1.35 -0.08
C HIS A 86 1.25 0.65 -1.31
N GLU A 87 1.31 1.29 -2.48
CA GLU A 87 0.77 0.70 -3.71
C GLU A 87 1.52 -0.57 -4.14
N THR A 88 2.83 -0.63 -3.87
CA THR A 88 3.62 -1.83 -4.17
C THR A 88 3.27 -2.99 -3.24
N PHE A 89 3.00 -2.74 -1.96
CA PHE A 89 2.59 -3.78 -1.02
C PHE A 89 1.18 -4.33 -1.31
N HIS A 90 0.27 -3.53 -1.84
CA HIS A 90 -0.99 -4.06 -2.41
C HIS A 90 -0.73 -5.06 -3.54
N ALA A 91 0.23 -4.77 -4.41
CA ALA A 91 0.57 -5.69 -5.50
C ALA A 91 1.23 -6.97 -4.95
N ILE A 92 2.17 -6.84 -4.02
CA ILE A 92 2.87 -7.97 -3.38
C ILE A 92 1.87 -8.89 -2.66
N ASP A 93 0.97 -8.31 -1.86
CA ASP A 93 -0.09 -9.04 -1.17
C ASP A 93 -0.87 -9.91 -2.16
N ARG A 94 -1.37 -9.29 -3.22
CA ARG A 94 -2.26 -9.93 -4.20
C ARG A 94 -1.58 -11.04 -5.00
N VAL A 95 -0.39 -10.78 -5.56
CA VAL A 95 0.21 -11.67 -6.59
C VAL A 95 1.39 -12.50 -6.10
N VAL A 96 2.05 -12.11 -5.01
CA VAL A 96 3.22 -12.82 -4.47
C VAL A 96 2.85 -13.59 -3.21
N LEU A 97 2.04 -12.99 -2.34
CA LEU A 97 1.68 -13.54 -1.03
C LEU A 97 0.29 -14.19 -1.00
N ASN A 98 -0.36 -14.33 -2.17
CA ASN A 98 -1.66 -14.99 -2.32
C ASN A 98 -2.78 -14.39 -1.46
N ASN A 99 -2.87 -13.05 -1.41
CA ASN A 99 -3.82 -12.28 -0.59
C ASN A 99 -3.70 -12.63 0.90
N ILE A 100 -2.48 -12.60 1.42
CA ILE A 100 -2.18 -12.89 2.83
C ILE A 100 -2.95 -11.98 3.78
N SER A 101 -3.26 -10.74 3.36
CA SER A 101 -4.11 -9.79 4.10
C SER A 101 -5.53 -10.29 4.36
N SER A 102 -5.98 -11.30 3.60
CA SER A 102 -7.29 -11.95 3.75
C SER A 102 -7.21 -13.28 4.50
N SER A 103 -6.02 -13.69 4.94
CA SER A 103 -5.84 -14.90 5.75
C SER A 103 -6.53 -14.77 7.11
N LEU A 104 -6.95 -15.90 7.68
CA LEU A 104 -7.56 -15.92 9.02
C LEU A 104 -6.60 -15.36 10.08
N GLU A 105 -5.31 -15.72 10.00
CA GLU A 105 -4.30 -15.23 10.94
C GLU A 105 -4.18 -13.70 10.89
N PHE A 106 -4.01 -13.12 9.71
CA PHE A 106 -3.85 -11.67 9.57
C PHE A 106 -5.14 -10.90 9.91
N THR A 107 -6.31 -11.40 9.51
CA THR A 107 -7.58 -10.73 9.79
C THR A 107 -7.92 -10.71 11.29
N GLU A 108 -7.54 -11.73 12.06
CA GLU A 108 -7.69 -11.72 13.52
C GLU A 108 -6.71 -10.77 14.21
N ILE A 109 -5.52 -10.55 13.66
CA ILE A 109 -4.58 -9.52 14.12
C ILE A 109 -5.12 -8.12 13.81
N TRP A 110 -5.53 -7.89 12.55
CA TRP A 110 -6.11 -6.63 12.09
C TRP A 110 -7.28 -6.17 12.96
N LYS A 111 -8.23 -7.06 13.29
CA LYS A 111 -9.36 -6.74 14.17
C LYS A 111 -8.95 -6.26 15.56
N LYS A 112 -7.79 -6.71 16.06
CA LYS A 112 -7.28 -6.34 17.39
C LYS A 112 -6.50 -5.03 17.38
N GLU A 113 -5.74 -4.77 16.33
CA GLU A 113 -4.71 -3.71 16.35
C GLU A 113 -4.96 -2.55 15.38
N ALA A 114 -5.83 -2.69 14.36
CA ALA A 114 -6.04 -1.61 13.40
C ALA A 114 -6.53 -0.31 14.06
N ASN A 115 -7.38 -0.42 15.08
CA ASN A 115 -7.90 0.73 15.81
C ASN A 115 -6.88 1.39 16.76
N ASN A 116 -5.67 0.84 16.94
CA ASN A 116 -4.66 1.49 17.79
C ASN A 116 -4.22 2.82 17.18
N ASP A 117 -4.03 2.86 15.85
CA ASP A 117 -3.58 4.04 15.13
C ASP A 117 -4.60 4.56 14.10
N TYR A 118 -5.56 3.73 13.67
CA TYR A 118 -6.47 4.04 12.56
C TYR A 118 -7.95 4.09 12.99
N SER A 119 -8.22 4.22 14.29
CA SER A 119 -9.60 4.26 14.80
C SER A 119 -10.46 5.31 14.10
N GLY A 120 -11.58 4.86 13.52
CA GLY A 120 -12.58 5.73 12.90
C GLY A 120 -12.17 6.35 11.56
N ASP A 121 -11.07 5.91 10.94
CA ASP A 121 -10.63 6.43 9.65
C ASP A 121 -11.51 5.99 8.46
N GLY A 122 -12.33 4.95 8.66
CA GLY A 122 -13.18 4.36 7.63
C GLY A 122 -12.43 3.71 6.46
N TYR A 123 -11.12 3.49 6.62
CA TYR A 123 -10.24 2.98 5.57
C TYR A 123 -9.35 1.85 6.09
N LEU A 124 -8.25 2.12 6.80
CA LEU A 124 -7.37 1.08 7.34
C LEU A 124 -8.05 0.30 8.47
N SER A 125 -8.91 0.96 9.27
CA SER A 125 -9.74 0.28 10.27
C SER A 125 -10.88 -0.55 9.67
N ALA A 126 -11.21 -0.34 8.38
CA ALA A 126 -12.34 -0.98 7.69
C ALA A 126 -11.93 -2.09 6.73
N TYR A 127 -10.70 -2.06 6.22
CA TYR A 127 -10.21 -2.98 5.19
C TYR A 127 -8.82 -3.55 5.55
N SER A 128 -8.74 -4.88 5.72
CA SER A 128 -7.49 -5.54 6.12
C SER A 128 -6.39 -5.43 5.07
N ASN A 129 -6.72 -5.37 3.78
CA ASN A 129 -5.73 -5.16 2.71
C ASN A 129 -5.08 -3.77 2.78
N GLU A 130 -5.86 -2.72 3.09
CA GLU A 130 -5.33 -1.36 3.29
C GLU A 130 -4.43 -1.29 4.53
N TYR A 131 -4.85 -1.95 5.61
CA TYR A 131 -4.05 -2.09 6.82
C TYR A 131 -2.73 -2.84 6.55
N PHE A 132 -2.78 -3.93 5.79
CA PHE A 132 -1.59 -4.71 5.41
C PHE A 132 -0.60 -3.86 4.61
N ALA A 133 -1.07 -3.15 3.58
CA ALA A 133 -0.22 -2.32 2.74
C ALA A 133 0.45 -1.20 3.52
N GLU A 134 -0.28 -0.54 4.42
CA GLU A 134 0.27 0.53 5.25
C GLU A 134 1.23 0.01 6.31
N THR A 135 0.89 -1.05 7.03
CA THR A 135 1.77 -1.58 8.09
C THR A 135 3.05 -2.21 7.51
N SER A 136 2.98 -2.80 6.32
CA SER A 136 4.16 -3.20 5.56
C SER A 136 4.98 -1.98 5.12
N THR A 137 4.33 -0.89 4.75
CA THR A 137 5.01 0.39 4.47
C THR A 137 5.74 0.90 5.70
N LEU A 138 5.10 0.92 6.88
CA LEU A 138 5.76 1.30 8.14
C LEU A 138 6.95 0.40 8.45
N TYR A 139 6.84 -0.91 8.18
CA TYR A 139 7.93 -1.85 8.41
C TYR A 139 9.16 -1.55 7.55
N PHE A 140 9.01 -1.12 6.29
CA PHE A 140 10.15 -0.89 5.39
C PHE A 140 10.55 0.58 5.19
N TYR A 141 9.75 1.55 5.66
CA TYR A 141 10.01 2.96 5.37
C TYR A 141 11.19 3.54 6.15
N SER A 142 11.28 3.27 7.45
CA SER A 142 12.39 3.72 8.30
C SER A 142 12.43 2.93 9.61
N GLU A 143 13.59 2.94 10.29
CA GLU A 143 13.70 2.35 11.63
C GLU A 143 12.78 3.02 12.66
N GLU A 144 12.49 4.31 12.51
CA GLU A 144 11.53 5.03 13.36
C GLU A 144 10.10 4.51 13.17
N THR A 145 9.64 4.37 11.93
CA THR A 145 8.30 3.87 11.64
C THR A 145 8.14 2.38 11.96
N LYS A 146 9.19 1.58 11.77
CA LYS A 146 9.24 0.18 12.20
C LYS A 146 9.17 0.06 13.73
N LYS A 147 9.89 0.92 14.46
CA LYS A 147 9.83 0.95 15.93
C LYS A 147 8.43 1.34 16.41
N HIS A 148 7.82 2.36 15.81
CA HIS A 148 6.44 2.76 16.11
C HIS A 148 5.47 1.59 15.90
N LEU A 149 5.58 0.90 14.75
CA LEU A 149 4.78 -0.31 14.45
C LEU A 149 4.91 -1.37 15.55
N LYS A 150 6.13 -1.63 16.02
CA LYS A 150 6.40 -2.60 17.10
C LYS A 150 5.78 -2.20 18.43
N GLU A 151 5.76 -0.91 18.75
CA GLU A 151 5.25 -0.41 20.03
C GLU A 151 3.71 -0.33 20.06
N HIS A 152 3.09 0.04 18.93
CA HIS A 152 1.66 0.31 18.84
C HIS A 152 0.85 -0.88 18.31
N MET A 153 1.43 -1.72 17.45
CA MET A 153 0.77 -2.86 16.82
C MET A 153 1.70 -4.10 16.86
N PRO A 154 2.08 -4.57 18.07
CA PRO A 154 3.09 -5.60 18.25
C PRO A 154 2.75 -6.94 17.58
N LEU A 155 1.49 -7.37 17.54
CA LEU A 155 1.11 -8.61 16.87
C LEU A 155 1.30 -8.49 15.36
N THR A 156 0.99 -7.33 14.79
CA THR A 156 1.22 -7.00 13.38
C THR A 156 2.71 -6.96 13.08
N TYR A 157 3.51 -6.31 13.93
CA TYR A 157 4.96 -6.33 13.80
C TYR A 157 5.51 -7.77 13.78
N GLU A 158 5.12 -8.61 14.74
CA GLU A 158 5.57 -10.00 14.84
C GLU A 158 5.17 -10.83 13.62
N PHE A 159 3.93 -10.63 13.13
CA PHE A 159 3.45 -11.27 11.92
C PHE A 159 4.30 -10.89 10.69
N LEU A 160 4.54 -9.59 10.49
CA LEU A 160 5.31 -9.08 9.36
C LEU A 160 6.79 -9.50 9.46
N ASP A 161 7.38 -9.48 10.65
CA ASP A 161 8.77 -9.91 10.88
C ASP A 161 8.96 -11.39 10.51
N LYS A 162 8.03 -12.25 10.95
CA LYS A 162 8.01 -13.67 10.58
C LYS A 162 7.75 -13.88 9.09
N LEU A 163 6.82 -13.12 8.51
CA LEU A 163 6.48 -13.20 7.10
C LEU A 163 7.72 -12.88 6.25
N TYR A 164 8.33 -11.71 6.45
CA TYR A 164 9.43 -11.21 5.65
C TYR A 164 10.77 -11.92 5.93
N ALA A 165 10.92 -12.60 7.06
CA ALA A 165 12.06 -13.48 7.29
C ALA A 165 12.18 -14.61 6.24
N ASN A 166 11.07 -15.03 5.62
CA ASN A 166 11.07 -16.04 4.56
C ASN A 166 11.45 -15.48 3.17
N TRP A 167 11.63 -14.16 3.05
CA TRP A 167 11.83 -13.45 1.79
C TRP A 167 13.16 -12.66 1.77
N LYS A 168 14.08 -12.94 2.68
CA LYS A 168 15.40 -12.28 2.73
C LYS A 168 16.24 -12.52 1.48
#